data_AF-A0A377DF14-F1
#
_entry.id   AF-A0A377DF14-F1
#
_cell.length_a   1.000
_cell.length_b   1.000
_cell.length_c   1.000
_cell.angle_alpha   90.00
_cell.angle_beta   90.00
_cell.angle_gamma   90.00
#
_symmetry.space_group_name_H-M   'P 1'
#
loop_
_entity.id
_entity.type
_entity.pdbx_description
1 polymer ?
#
loop_
_entity_poly.entity_id
_entity_poly.type
_entity_poly.pdbx_seq_one_letter_code
_entity_poly.pdbx_strand_id
1 'polypeptide(L)' 'MRPQFDPILLNEPVPVNGRIHKSVLDKPGFGVELNRDCNLKRPYSH' A
#
# COMPACT_ATOMS: atom_id res chain seq x y z
N MET A 1 5.84 0.26 14.45
CA MET A 1 4.62 -0.02 13.65
C MET A 1 5.03 -0.07 12.20
N ARG A 2 4.57 -1.04 11.42
CA ARG A 2 4.91 -1.20 9.99
C ARG A 2 3.61 -1.35 9.19
N PRO A 3 3.58 -0.92 7.92
CA PRO A 3 2.47 -1.25 7.02
C PRO A 3 2.24 -2.77 6.94
N GLN A 4 1.00 -3.18 6.68
CA GLN A 4 0.64 -4.60 6.66
C GLN A 4 1.25 -5.31 5.45
N PHE A 5 1.43 -4.60 4.33
CA PHE A 5 2.01 -5.11 3.08
C PHE A 5 3.39 -4.51 2.75
N ASP A 6 4.14 -4.06 3.76
CA ASP A 6 5.51 -3.61 3.59
C ASP A 6 6.38 -4.71 2.94
N PRO A 7 7.13 -4.45 1.85
CA PRO A 7 7.40 -3.13 1.22
C PRO A 7 6.62 -2.85 -0.08
N ILE A 8 5.64 -3.67 -0.45
CA ILE A 8 5.09 -3.67 -1.83
C ILE A 8 4.13 -2.50 -2.11
N LEU A 9 3.51 -1.92 -1.08
CA LEU A 9 2.57 -0.80 -1.22
C LEU A 9 3.18 0.49 -0.67
N LEU A 10 3.31 1.49 -1.53
CA LEU A 10 3.61 2.86 -1.11
C LEU A 10 2.34 3.51 -0.57
N ASN A 11 2.50 4.35 0.45
CA ASN A 11 1.42 5.10 1.11
C ASN A 11 0.34 4.24 1.78
N GLU A 12 0.66 2.99 2.11
CA GLU A 12 -0.26 2.13 2.86
C GLU A 12 -0.49 2.71 4.28
N PRO A 13 -1.75 3.00 4.65
CA PRO A 13 -2.06 3.58 5.96
C PRO A 13 -1.86 2.55 7.08
N VAL A 14 -1.36 3.00 8.22
CA VAL A 14 -1.29 2.22 9.46
C VAL A 14 -2.25 2.77 10.51
N PRO A 15 -2.79 1.92 11.42
CA PRO A 15 -3.61 2.42 12.51
C PRO A 15 -2.89 3.50 13.36
N VAL A 16 -3.56 4.62 13.61
CA VAL A 16 -3.13 5.63 14.58
C VAL A 16 -3.97 5.45 15.84
N ASN A 17 -3.32 5.13 16.97
CA ASN A 17 -4.00 4.75 18.22
C ASN A 17 -4.99 3.58 18.04
N GLY A 18 -4.59 2.58 17.24
CA GLY A 18 -5.37 1.37 16.99
C GLY A 18 -6.61 1.59 16.10
N ARG A 19 -6.74 2.75 15.43
CA ARG A 19 -7.87 3.08 14.56
C ARG A 19 -7.39 3.75 13.28
N ILE A 20 -8.19 3.66 12.21
CA ILE A 20 -7.99 4.43 10.97
C ILE A 20 -9.24 5.29 10.78
N HIS A 21 -9.06 6.61 10.75
CA HIS A 21 -10.17 7.52 10.48
C HIS A 21 -10.53 7.49 9.00
N LYS A 22 -11.82 7.65 8.66
CA LYS A 22 -12.31 7.56 7.27
C LYS A 22 -11.59 8.50 6.30
N SER A 23 -11.20 9.69 6.75
CA SER A 23 -10.52 10.68 5.90
C SER A 23 -9.13 10.26 5.42
N VAL A 24 -8.53 9.25 6.06
CA VAL A 24 -7.26 8.67 5.60
C VAL A 24 -7.46 7.90 4.30
N LEU A 25 -8.69 7.46 4.00
CA LEU A 25 -9.07 6.64 2.85
C LEU A 25 -9.68 7.46 1.70
N ASP A 26 -9.69 8.80 1.79
CA ASP A 26 -10.27 9.70 0.78
C ASP A 26 -9.33 9.89 -0.44
N LYS A 27 -8.85 8.78 -1.01
CA LYS A 27 -8.06 8.75 -2.25
C LYS A 27 -8.71 7.79 -3.25
N PRO A 28 -8.55 8.01 -4.57
CA PRO A 28 -9.14 7.13 -5.58
C PRO A 28 -8.76 5.66 -5.43
N GLY A 29 -9.68 4.75 -5.72
CA GLY A 29 -9.46 3.31 -5.63
C GLY A 29 -9.11 2.88 -4.19
N PHE A 30 -8.00 2.17 -4.03
CA PHE A 30 -7.48 1.75 -2.71
C PHE A 30 -6.51 2.77 -2.08
N GLY A 31 -6.25 3.91 -2.73
CA GLY A 31 -5.43 4.98 -2.18
C GLY A 31 -3.93 4.67 -1.99
N VAL A 32 -3.44 3.59 -2.59
CA VAL A 32 -2.05 3.11 -2.53
C VAL A 32 -1.44 3.01 -3.94
N GLU A 33 -0.11 2.97 -4.00
CA GLU A 33 0.64 2.81 -5.23
C GLU A 33 1.58 1.60 -5.15
N LEU A 34 1.85 0.94 -6.28
CA LEU A 34 2.80 -0.17 -6.33
C LEU A 34 4.23 0.35 -6.17
N ASN A 35 4.96 -0.19 -5.19
CA ASN A 35 6.38 0.09 -5.05
C ASN A 35 7.18 -0.55 -6.20
N ARG A 36 7.75 0.29 -7.07
CA ARG A 36 8.56 -0.14 -8.23
C ARG A 36 10.00 -0.48 -7.88
N ASP A 37 10.46 -0.15 -6.67
CA ASP A 37 11.79 -0.52 -6.18
C ASP A 37 11.86 -2.00 -5.78
N CYS A 38 10.70 -2.63 -5.57
CA CYS A 38 10.61 -4.07 -5.42
C CYS A 38 11.03 -4.78 -6.72
N ASN A 39 11.84 -5.84 -6.60
CA ASN A 39 12.26 -6.66 -7.73
C ASN A 39 11.11 -7.55 -8.25
N LEU A 40 10.17 -6.92 -8.95
CA LEU A 40 8.99 -7.55 -9.55
C LEU A 40 9.41 -8.46 -10.70
N LYS A 41 8.99 -9.72 -10.65
CA LYS A 41 9.23 -10.69 -11.72
C LYS A 41 7.95 -10.90 -12.53
N ARG A 42 8.04 -10.74 -13.86
CA ARG A 42 6.98 -11.13 -14.81
C ARG A 42 7.43 -12.37 -15.60
N PRO A 43 7.16 -13.59 -15.11
CA PRO A 43 7.72 -14.82 -15.68
C PRO A 43 7.11 -15.24 -17.03
N TYR A 44 5.95 -14.72 -17.41
CA TYR A 44 5.24 -15.09 -18.63
C TYR A 44 4.82 -13.83 -19.42
N SER A 45 4.74 -13.96 -20.75
CA SER A 45 4.16 -12.98 -21.67
C SER A 45 3.03 -13.58 -22.49
N HIS A 46 2.19 -12.72 -23.08
CA HIS A 46 1.16 -13.06 -24.05
C HIS A 46 1.28 -12.12 -25.25
#